data_AF-A0A7C7I1Z6-F1
#
_entry.id   AF-A0A7C7I1Z6-F1
#
_cell.length_a   1.000
_cell.length_b   1.000
_cell.length_c   1.000
_cell.angle_alpha   90.00
_cell.angle_beta   90.00
_cell.angle_gamma   90.00
#
_symmetry.space_group_name_H-M   'P 1'
#
loop_
_entity.id
_entity.type
_entity.pdbx_description
1 polymer ?
#
loop_
_entity_poly.entity_id
_entity_poly.type
_entity_poly.pdbx_seq_one_letter_code
_entity_poly.pdbx_strand_id
1 'polypeptide(L)' 'MGKERIIVICPGRGTYTRETSGYLANFGAPAKNQIAFMDEQRKVAGLPALSELDSSPFKVKTHLAGEHASPLIYACSL' A
#
# COMPACT_ATOMS: atom_id res chain seq x y z
N MET A 1 28.05 -28.04 -20.41
CA MET A 1 27.64 -26.62 -20.36
C MET A 1 27.00 -26.34 -19.01
N GLY A 2 27.51 -25.37 -18.25
CA GLY A 2 26.88 -24.93 -17.00
C GLY A 2 25.68 -24.01 -17.30
N LYS A 3 24.63 -24.05 -16.47
CA LYS A 3 23.48 -23.15 -16.60
C LYS A 3 23.89 -21.72 -16.23
N GLU A 4 23.47 -20.75 -17.04
CA GLU A 4 23.64 -19.33 -16.72
C GLU A 4 22.73 -18.94 -15.55
N ARG A 5 23.23 -18.08 -14.65
CA ARG A 5 22.48 -17.55 -13.52
C ARG A 5 22.11 -16.11 -13.82
N ILE A 6 20.83 -15.79 -13.66
CA ILE A 6 20.31 -14.44 -13.88
C ILE A 6 19.74 -13.93 -12.55
N ILE A 7 19.92 -12.64 -12.29
CA ILE A 7 19.25 -11.91 -11.22
C ILE A 7 18.32 -10.88 -11.87
N VAL A 8 17.08 -10.82 -11.40
CA VAL A 8 16.11 -9.80 -11.81
C VAL A 8 15.86 -8.88 -10.62
N ILE A 9 16.05 -7.58 -10.82
CA ILE A 9 15.79 -6.56 -9.83
C ILE A 9 14.57 -5.77 -10.29
N CYS A 10 13.50 -5.80 -9.52
CA CYS A 10 12.28 -5.03 -9.76
C CYS A 10 12.23 -3.86 -8.77
N PRO A 11 12.82 -2.70 -9.08
CA PRO A 11 12.79 -1.56 -8.17
C PRO A 11 11.37 -1.02 -8.04
N GLY A 12 11.01 -0.61 -6.84
CA GLY A 12 9.70 -0.07 -6.52
C GLY A 12 9.49 -0.02 -5.02
N ARG A 13 8.38 0.58 -4.62
CA ARG A 13 7.93 0.57 -3.23
C ARG A 13 7.53 -0.88 -2.90
N GLY A 14 8.29 -1.51 -2.01
CA GLY A 14 8.08 -2.91 -1.60
C GLY A 14 6.74 -3.13 -0.90
N THR A 15 6.60 -4.24 -0.17
CA THR A 15 5.35 -4.49 0.57
C THR A 15 5.08 -3.43 1.64
N TYR A 16 3.84 -3.32 2.12
CA TYR A 16 3.51 -2.45 3.25
C TYR A 16 3.88 -3.16 4.55
N THR A 17 4.70 -2.52 5.38
CA THR A 17 5.18 -3.11 6.63
C THR A 17 4.76 -2.28 7.84
N ARG A 18 5.04 -2.82 9.03
CA ARG A 18 4.82 -2.10 10.28
C ARG A 18 5.68 -0.84 10.35
N GLU A 19 6.91 -0.91 9.86
CA GLU A 19 7.88 0.19 9.88
C GLU A 19 7.50 1.30 8.90
N THR A 20 6.75 0.97 7.85
CA THR A 20 6.23 1.95 6.87
C THR A 20 4.78 2.34 7.15
N SER A 21 4.24 2.06 8.34
CA SER A 21 2.87 2.46 8.68
C SER A 21 2.77 3.97 8.93
N GLY A 22 1.62 4.56 8.63
CA GLY A 22 1.43 6.02 8.66
C GLY A 22 2.08 6.76 7.48
N TYR A 23 2.41 6.05 6.38
CA TYR A 23 3.09 6.66 5.25
C TYR A 23 2.22 7.69 4.52
N LEU A 24 0.94 7.40 4.30
CA LEU A 24 0.04 8.31 3.59
C LEU A 24 -0.17 9.59 4.38
N ALA A 25 -0.26 9.50 5.71
CA ALA A 25 -0.38 10.66 6.57
C ALA A 25 0.86 11.58 6.49
N ASN A 26 2.06 10.99 6.38
CA ASN A 26 3.32 11.73 6.40
C ASN A 26 3.75 12.24 5.01
N PHE A 27 3.46 11.49 3.94
CA PHE A 27 4.02 11.73 2.61
C PHE A 27 2.98 11.80 1.49
N GLY A 28 1.71 11.46 1.75
CA GLY A 28 0.66 11.39 0.73
C GLY A 28 0.09 12.75 0.28
N ALA A 29 0.60 13.87 0.79
CA ALA A 29 0.10 15.20 0.45
C ALA A 29 0.09 15.53 -1.06
N PRO A 30 1.12 15.16 -1.85
CA PRO A 30 1.11 15.40 -3.30
C PRO A 30 0.00 14.62 -4.04
N ALA A 31 -0.38 13.46 -3.52
CA ALA A 31 -1.37 12.55 -4.11
C ALA A 31 -2.74 12.61 -3.41
N LYS A 32 -3.02 13.68 -2.64
CA LYS A 32 -4.21 13.78 -1.79
C LYS A 32 -5.52 13.53 -2.52
N ASN A 33 -5.66 14.06 -3.75
CA ASN A 33 -6.89 13.89 -4.52
C ASN A 33 -7.07 12.45 -5.01
N GLN A 34 -6.00 11.79 -5.44
CA GLN A 34 -6.03 10.38 -5.83
C GLN A 34 -6.36 9.50 -4.63
N ILE A 35 -5.72 9.74 -3.47
CA ILE A 35 -5.99 8.99 -2.23
C ILE A 35 -7.44 9.18 -1.78
N ALA A 36 -7.97 10.42 -1.84
CA ALA A 36 -9.37 10.69 -1.49
C ALA A 36 -10.35 9.92 -2.40
N PHE A 37 -10.10 9.92 -3.71
CA PHE A 37 -10.90 9.12 -4.65
C PHE A 37 -10.84 7.62 -4.32
N MET A 38 -9.64 7.08 -4.03
CA MET A 38 -9.50 5.68 -3.64
C MET A 38 -10.25 5.36 -2.34
N ASP A 39 -10.22 6.25 -1.35
CA ASP A 39 -10.95 6.10 -0.10
C ASP A 39 -12.47 6.10 -0.32
N GLU A 40 -12.99 6.97 -1.17
CA GLU A 40 -14.42 6.99 -1.54
C GLU A 40 -14.84 5.68 -2.22
N GLN A 41 -14.06 5.22 -3.21
CA GLN A 41 -14.37 3.97 -3.92
C GLN A 41 -14.37 2.76 -2.98
N ARG A 42 -13.47 2.74 -1.98
CA ARG A 42 -13.43 1.68 -0.97
C ARG A 42 -14.62 1.72 -0.04
N LYS A 43 -15.05 2.90 0.40
CA LYS A 43 -16.26 3.07 1.22
C LYS A 43 -17.51 2.57 0.48
N VAL A 44 -17.64 2.89 -0.81
CA VAL A 44 -18.74 2.37 -1.65
C VAL A 44 -18.72 0.84 -1.72
N ALA A 45 -17.53 0.24 -1.75
CA ALA A 45 -17.35 -1.22 -1.73
C ALA A 45 -17.50 -1.86 -0.34
N GLY A 46 -17.81 -1.09 0.71
CA GLY A 46 -17.93 -1.59 2.09
C GLY A 46 -16.57 -1.97 2.72
N LEU A 47 -15.47 -1.43 2.19
CA LEU A 47 -14.11 -1.66 2.69
C LEU A 47 -13.61 -0.45 3.49
N PRO A 48 -12.72 -0.65 4.47
CA PRO A 48 -12.06 0.45 5.18
C PRO A 48 -11.22 1.28 4.21
N ALA A 49 -11.19 2.58 4.45
CA ALA A 49 -10.39 3.54 3.68
C ALA A 49 -8.89 3.23 3.82
N LEU A 50 -8.08 3.56 2.81
CA LEU A 50 -6.63 3.42 2.87
C LEU A 50 -6.03 4.34 3.93
N SER A 51 -6.53 5.57 4.04
CA SER A 51 -6.10 6.51 5.08
C SER A 51 -6.41 5.97 6.49
N GLU A 52 -7.57 5.31 6.64
CA GLU A 52 -7.96 4.67 7.90
C GLU A 52 -7.04 3.49 8.23
N LEU A 53 -6.82 2.58 7.27
CA LEU A 53 -5.90 1.46 7.42
C LEU A 53 -4.50 1.96 7.79
N ASP A 54 -3.98 2.96 7.08
CA ASP A 54 -2.64 3.50 7.29
C ASP A 54 -2.46 4.16 8.67
N SER A 55 -3.53 4.75 9.21
CA SER A 55 -3.54 5.31 10.57
C SER A 55 -3.76 4.27 11.67
N SER A 56 -4.22 3.08 11.32
CA SER A 56 -4.56 2.02 12.27
C SER A 56 -3.31 1.23 12.71
N PRO A 57 -3.31 0.65 13.92
CA PRO A 57 -2.19 -0.20 14.34
C PRO A 57 -1.97 -1.37 13.37
N PHE A 58 -0.73 -1.53 12.89
CA PHE A 58 -0.39 -2.56 11.92
C PHE A 58 -0.73 -3.97 12.43
N LYS A 59 -1.57 -4.65 11.65
CA LYS A 59 -1.97 -6.05 11.85
C LYS A 59 -1.73 -6.82 10.57
N VAL A 60 -0.92 -7.89 10.63
CA VAL A 60 -0.60 -8.77 9.50
C VAL A 60 -1.85 -9.26 8.79
N LYS A 61 -2.83 -9.80 9.54
CA LYS A 61 -4.07 -10.35 8.97
C LYS A 61 -4.93 -9.33 8.22
N THR A 62 -4.83 -8.05 8.57
CA THR A 62 -5.60 -6.99 7.94
C THR A 62 -4.78 -6.34 6.83
N HIS A 63 -3.59 -5.83 7.13
CA HIS A 63 -2.83 -4.99 6.20
C HIS A 63 -2.16 -5.80 5.08
N LEU A 64 -1.87 -7.09 5.31
CA LEU A 64 -1.31 -7.98 4.29
C LEU A 64 -2.36 -8.83 3.57
N ALA A 65 -3.65 -8.66 3.88
CA ALA A 65 -4.71 -9.22 3.05
C ALA A 65 -4.68 -8.54 1.67
N GLY A 66 -4.84 -9.31 0.59
CA GLY A 66 -4.58 -8.82 -0.77
C GLY A 66 -5.40 -7.58 -1.16
N GLU A 67 -6.65 -7.53 -0.70
CA GLU A 67 -7.61 -6.43 -0.86
C GLU A 67 -7.21 -5.13 -0.16
N HIS A 68 -6.26 -5.20 0.78
CA HIS A 68 -5.72 -4.07 1.54
C HIS A 68 -4.28 -3.77 1.15
N ALA A 69 -3.44 -4.80 1.06
CA ALA A 69 -2.02 -4.71 0.78
C ALA A 69 -1.76 -4.07 -0.59
N SER A 70 -2.38 -4.59 -1.65
CA SER A 70 -2.17 -4.10 -3.01
C SER A 70 -2.50 -2.60 -3.16
N PRO A 71 -3.69 -2.12 -2.75
CA PRO A 71 -4.00 -0.69 -2.86
C PRO A 71 -3.23 0.18 -1.88
N LEU A 72 -2.85 -0.31 -0.68
CA LEU A 72 -1.93 0.42 0.22
C LEU A 72 -0.54 0.58 -0.41
N ILE A 73 0.00 -0.49 -1.02
CA ILE A 73 1.28 -0.44 -1.73
C ILE A 73 1.23 0.61 -2.84
N TYR A 74 0.18 0.56 -3.65
CA TYR A 74 0.01 1.51 -4.74
C TYR A 74 -0.16 2.95 -4.25
N ALA A 75 -1.05 3.21 -3.30
CA ALA A 75 -1.31 4.55 -2.80
C ALA A 75 -0.07 5.20 -2.17
N CYS A 76 0.76 4.43 -1.46
CA CYS A 76 2.02 4.91 -0.91
C CYS A 76 3.13 5.10 -1.96
N SER A 77 2.88 4.77 -3.22
CA SER A 77 3.82 4.97 -4.34
C SER A 77 3.46 6.18 -5.21
N LEU A 78 2.33 6.84 -4.90
CA LEU A 78 1.86 8.06 -5.56
C LEU A 78 2.47 9.30 -4.91
#